data_AF-A0A1B7MDD4-F1
#
_entry.id   AF-A0A1B7MDD4-F1
#
_cell.length_a   1.000
_cell.length_b   1.000
_cell.length_c   1.000
_cell.angle_alpha   90.00
_cell.angle_beta   90.00
_cell.angle_gamma   90.00
#
_symmetry.space_group_name_H-M   'P 1'
#
loop_
_entity.id
_entity.type
_entity.pdbx_description
1 polymer ?
#
loop_
_entity_poly.entity_id
_entity_poly.type
_entity_poly.pdbx_seq_one_letter_code
_entity_poly.pdbx_strand_id
1 'polypeptide(L)'
;MLIPDAQPYFELGHATTYQTPVTNSTPQNSFVYGESDSHLSFPVEVTLRNLTASITKVGNFPVARGGFGEVWKCIHHTDHGPTDVAVKALLIYASDQLGDSEGMKKKTTRIQREIRTCARLEHRNILPVLGYTYGFGPLMAIVCPWAENGNLTTYLERQDITLAVVRRFQILTDITTGLQYLHVNNVIHGDLTG
;
A
#
# COMPACT_ATOMS: atom_id res chain seq x y z
N MET A 1 2.25 3.83 0.07
CA MET A 1 2.54 2.64 -0.76
C MET A 1 3.93 2.77 -1.35
N LEU A 2 4.95 2.63 -0.50
CA LEU A 2 6.29 2.27 -0.93
C LEU A 2 6.38 0.75 -0.75
N ILE A 3 6.50 0.06 -1.89
CA ILE A 3 6.79 -1.37 -2.11
C ILE A 3 6.04 -2.39 -1.22
N PRO A 4 5.18 -3.27 -1.79
CA PRO A 4 4.56 -4.36 -1.05
C PRO A 4 5.63 -5.24 -0.39
N ASP A 5 5.51 -5.36 0.93
CA ASP A 5 6.43 -6.10 1.78
C ASP A 5 6.56 -7.55 1.30
N ALA A 6 7.81 -7.99 1.09
CA ALA A 6 8.13 -9.28 0.53
C ALA A 6 8.93 -10.14 1.52
N GLN A 7 8.25 -10.84 2.43
CA GLN A 7 8.49 -12.23 2.90
C GLN A 7 7.95 -12.51 4.32
N PRO A 8 7.79 -13.80 4.71
CA PRO A 8 7.29 -14.22 6.02
C PRO A 8 8.44 -14.55 6.99
N TYR A 9 8.33 -14.11 8.24
CA TYR A 9 9.05 -14.75 9.35
C TYR A 9 8.05 -15.26 10.39
N PHE A 10 8.02 -16.58 10.54
CA PHE A 10 7.58 -17.26 11.75
C PHE A 10 8.69 -17.10 12.79
N GLU A 11 8.47 -16.38 13.87
CA GLU A 11 9.07 -16.69 15.17
C GLU A 11 8.11 -16.40 16.32
N LEU A 12 8.00 -17.40 17.19
CA LEU A 12 7.35 -17.40 18.50
C LEU A 12 8.12 -16.49 19.45
N GLY A 13 7.42 -15.79 20.34
CA GLY A 13 8.03 -15.42 21.63
C GLY A 13 7.60 -14.10 22.22
N HIS A 14 6.73 -14.21 23.22
CA HIS A 14 6.73 -13.43 24.45
C HIS A 14 6.48 -11.91 24.38
N ALA A 15 5.24 -11.59 24.77
CA ALA A 15 4.83 -10.29 25.27
C ALA A 15 5.80 -9.75 26.34
N THR A 16 6.09 -8.45 26.27
CA THR A 16 6.45 -7.68 27.46
C THR A 16 5.82 -6.29 27.36
N THR A 17 4.92 -6.05 28.30
CA THR A 17 4.23 -4.80 28.59
C THR A 17 5.23 -3.70 28.95
N TYR A 18 5.10 -2.52 28.34
CA TYR A 18 5.60 -1.28 28.92
C TYR A 18 4.50 -0.21 28.84
N GLN A 19 3.97 0.13 30.01
CA GLN A 19 3.16 1.34 30.24
C GLN A 19 4.09 2.55 30.26
N THR A 20 3.66 3.66 29.66
CA THR A 20 4.24 4.99 29.91
C THR A 20 3.22 5.91 30.58
N PRO A 21 3.66 6.87 31.41
CA PRO A 21 2.80 7.58 32.34
C PRO A 21 2.10 8.78 31.71
N VAL A 22 0.92 9.06 32.26
CA VAL A 22 0.13 10.27 32.08
C VAL A 22 0.90 11.48 32.60
N THR A 23 0.99 12.56 31.80
CA THR A 23 1.10 13.92 32.34
C THR A 23 0.20 14.88 31.56
N ASN A 24 -0.70 15.53 32.31
CA ASN A 24 -1.56 16.61 31.86
C ASN A 24 -0.76 17.90 31.69
N SER A 25 -0.97 18.63 30.60
CA SER A 25 -0.96 20.09 30.64
C SER A 25 -1.73 20.68 29.45
N THR A 26 -2.85 21.32 29.76
CA THR A 26 -3.60 22.22 28.88
C THR A 26 -2.87 23.57 28.81
N PRO A 27 -2.95 24.28 27.68
CA PRO A 27 -3.60 25.58 27.75
C PRO A 27 -4.67 25.76 26.68
N GLN A 28 -5.77 26.37 27.12
CA GLN A 28 -6.83 26.89 26.27
C GLN A 28 -6.27 27.94 25.31
N ASN A 29 -6.64 27.84 24.03
CA ASN A 29 -6.83 29.02 23.20
C ASN A 29 -8.01 28.78 22.25
N SER A 30 -9.11 29.44 22.58
CA SER A 30 -10.32 29.58 21.80
C SER A 30 -10.04 30.44 20.56
N PHE A 31 -10.23 29.88 19.36
CA PHE A 31 -10.52 30.68 18.18
C PHE A 31 -11.69 30.05 17.42
N VAL A 32 -12.78 30.81 17.39
CA VAL A 32 -14.01 30.53 16.65
C VAL A 32 -13.85 31.08 15.23
N TYR A 33 -13.95 30.22 14.23
CA TYR A 33 -14.38 30.49 12.86
C TYR A 33 -15.12 29.21 12.45
N GLY A 34 -16.44 29.18 12.27
CA GLY A 34 -17.20 29.94 11.28
C GLY A 34 -17.66 28.93 10.23
N GLU A 35 -18.92 28.53 10.27
CA GLU A 35 -19.56 27.67 9.27
C GLU A 35 -19.54 28.34 7.87
N SER A 36 -19.62 27.47 6.85
CA SER A 36 -19.93 27.70 5.43
C SER A 36 -18.81 28.14 4.48
N ASP A 37 -18.31 27.16 3.71
CA ASP A 37 -18.12 27.23 2.25
C ASP A 37 -17.98 25.79 1.73
N SER A 38 -19.04 25.15 1.23
CA SER A 38 -19.58 25.27 -0.12
C SER A 38 -18.57 24.87 -1.21
N HIS A 39 -18.81 23.70 -1.82
CA HIS A 39 -18.35 23.34 -3.17
C HIS A 39 -16.83 23.16 -3.41
N LEU A 40 -16.17 22.22 -2.73
CA LEU A 40 -15.05 21.51 -3.36
C LEU A 40 -15.62 20.57 -4.42
N SER A 41 -15.82 21.08 -5.63
CA SER A 41 -16.03 20.26 -6.82
C SER A 41 -14.82 19.34 -6.96
N PHE A 42 -14.97 18.06 -6.61
CA PHE A 42 -13.96 17.03 -6.83
C PHE A 42 -13.88 16.73 -8.32
N PRO A 43 -12.85 17.16 -9.07
CA PRO A 43 -12.82 16.94 -10.51
C PRO A 43 -12.14 15.59 -10.79
N VAL A 44 -12.77 14.82 -11.66
CA VAL A 44 -12.35 13.53 -12.25
C VAL A 44 -12.52 12.33 -11.32
N GLU A 45 -13.63 11.61 -11.51
CA GLU A 45 -13.73 10.23 -11.08
C GLU A 45 -12.62 9.43 -11.79
N VAL A 46 -11.63 8.94 -11.03
CA VAL A 46 -10.59 8.08 -11.60
C VAL A 46 -11.24 6.77 -12.01
N THR A 47 -11.43 6.59 -13.32
CA THR A 47 -11.85 5.32 -13.90
C THR A 47 -10.75 4.29 -13.69
N LEU A 48 -10.92 3.44 -12.69
CA LEU A 48 -10.01 2.34 -12.41
C LEU A 48 -10.13 1.28 -13.51
N ARG A 49 -8.98 0.83 -14.04
CA ARG A 49 -8.95 -0.21 -15.07
C ARG A 49 -9.11 -1.59 -14.42
N ASN A 50 -10.09 -2.35 -14.90
CA ASN A 50 -10.22 -3.77 -14.58
C ASN A 50 -9.28 -4.58 -15.48
N LEU A 51 -8.24 -5.16 -14.90
CA LEU A 51 -7.20 -5.91 -15.61
C LEU A 51 -7.40 -7.43 -15.51
N THR A 52 -8.54 -7.90 -14.98
CA THR A 52 -8.76 -9.33 -14.70
C THR A 52 -8.52 -10.23 -15.92
N ALA A 53 -8.93 -9.78 -17.12
CA ALA A 53 -8.76 -10.55 -18.34
C ALA A 53 -7.33 -10.55 -18.91
N SER A 54 -6.48 -9.61 -18.48
CA SER A 54 -5.12 -9.42 -19.01
C SER A 54 -4.01 -9.83 -18.03
N ILE A 55 -4.38 -10.37 -16.85
CA ILE A 55 -3.43 -10.75 -15.80
C ILE A 55 -3.29 -12.28 -15.73
N THR A 56 -2.05 -12.76 -15.77
CA THR A 56 -1.71 -14.18 -15.59
C THR A 56 -0.75 -14.35 -14.41
N LYS A 57 -1.03 -15.28 -13.50
CA LYS A 57 -0.15 -15.58 -12.35
C LYS A 57 1.17 -16.21 -12.82
N VAL A 58 2.28 -15.76 -12.25
CA VAL A 58 3.59 -16.41 -12.39
C VAL A 58 3.77 -17.32 -11.18
N GLY A 59 3.45 -18.60 -11.35
CA GLY A 59 3.53 -19.61 -10.30
C GLY A 59 2.22 -19.82 -9.53
N ASN A 60 2.25 -20.82 -8.64
CA ASN A 60 1.07 -21.29 -7.90
C ASN A 60 0.90 -20.67 -6.51
N PHE A 61 1.90 -19.92 -6.03
CA PHE A 61 1.96 -19.39 -4.68
C PHE A 61 2.30 -17.88 -4.70
N PRO A 62 1.83 -17.12 -3.71
CA PRO A 62 2.25 -15.73 -3.57
C PRO A 62 3.76 -15.65 -3.29
N VAL A 63 4.41 -14.64 -3.85
CA VAL A 63 5.83 -14.33 -3.60
C VAL A 63 6.05 -13.73 -2.22
N ALA A 64 4.99 -13.26 -1.57
CA ALA A 64 5.04 -12.75 -0.22
C ALA A 64 3.69 -12.83 0.49
N ARG A 65 3.73 -12.93 1.82
CA ARG A 65 2.56 -12.92 2.68
C ARG A 65 2.89 -12.21 3.98
N GLY A 66 2.06 -11.26 4.37
CA GLY A 66 2.20 -10.50 5.62
C GLY A 66 0.86 -9.99 6.14
N GLY A 67 0.89 -9.14 7.17
CA GLY A 67 -0.33 -8.59 7.79
C GLY A 67 -1.22 -7.79 6.82
N PHE A 68 -0.63 -7.26 5.74
CA PHE A 68 -1.31 -6.48 4.71
C PHE A 68 -1.81 -7.30 3.52
N GLY A 69 -1.68 -8.62 3.56
CA GLY A 69 -2.16 -9.51 2.52
C GLY A 69 -1.08 -10.35 1.85
N GLU A 70 -1.38 -10.79 0.64
CA GLU A 70 -0.50 -11.56 -0.23
C GLU A 70 -0.08 -10.74 -1.44
N VAL A 71 1.17 -10.92 -1.88
CA VAL A 71 1.69 -10.32 -3.11
C VAL A 71 1.99 -11.45 -4.08
N TRP A 72 1.50 -11.30 -5.29
CA TRP A 72 1.68 -12.26 -6.38
C TRP A 72 2.46 -11.62 -7.51
N LYS A 73 3.47 -12.32 -8.03
CA LYS A 73 4.09 -11.94 -9.30
C LYS A 73 3.19 -12.41 -10.45
N CYS A 74 2.93 -11.53 -11.40
CA CYS A 74 2.03 -11.78 -12.52
C CYS A 74 2.58 -11.16 -13.82
N ILE A 75 2.08 -11.64 -14.96
CA ILE A 75 2.26 -11.01 -16.27
C ILE A 75 1.00 -10.21 -16.58
N HIS A 76 1.17 -8.94 -16.96
CA HIS A 76 0.15 -8.12 -17.58
C HIS A 76 0.37 -8.06 -19.10
N HIS A 77 -0.58 -8.60 -19.85
CA HIS A 77 -0.56 -8.59 -21.31
C HIS A 77 -1.10 -7.25 -21.83
N THR A 78 -0.22 -6.43 -22.41
CA THR A 78 -0.57 -5.12 -22.97
C THR A 78 -0.37 -5.11 -24.48
N ASP A 79 -0.90 -4.08 -25.15
CA ASP A 79 -0.67 -3.86 -26.58
C ASP A 79 0.83 -3.68 -26.93
N HIS A 80 1.65 -3.30 -25.95
CA HIS A 80 3.10 -3.14 -26.08
C HIS A 80 3.88 -4.42 -25.69
N GLY A 81 3.18 -5.50 -25.37
CA GLY A 81 3.76 -6.77 -24.94
C GLY A 81 3.54 -7.09 -23.46
N PRO A 82 4.00 -8.27 -23.02
CA PRO A 82 3.89 -8.71 -21.63
C PRO A 82 4.81 -7.89 -20.72
N THR A 83 4.31 -7.52 -19.55
CA THR A 83 5.07 -6.80 -18.53
C THR A 83 4.88 -7.44 -17.17
N ASP A 84 5.93 -7.48 -16.36
CA ASP A 84 5.87 -8.00 -15.00
C ASP A 84 5.13 -7.00 -14.08
N VAL A 85 4.16 -7.52 -13.33
CA VAL A 85 3.37 -6.74 -12.36
C VAL A 85 3.26 -7.47 -11.03
N ALA A 86 3.08 -6.69 -9.96
CA ALA A 86 2.71 -7.18 -8.65
C ALA A 86 1.20 -7.03 -8.43
N VAL A 87 0.57 -8.11 -7.97
CA VAL A 87 -0.84 -8.12 -7.54
C VAL A 87 -0.90 -8.26 -6.02
N LYS A 88 -1.35 -7.21 -5.33
CA LYS A 88 -1.54 -7.20 -3.88
C LYS A 88 -2.98 -7.53 -3.52
N ALA A 89 -3.20 -8.69 -2.91
CA ALA A 89 -4.51 -9.18 -2.51
C ALA A 89 -4.65 -9.17 -0.98
N LEU A 90 -5.76 -8.64 -0.46
CA LEU A 90 -6.02 -8.68 0.99
C LEU A 90 -6.36 -10.09 1.46
N LEU A 91 -5.78 -10.49 2.59
CA LEU A 91 -6.14 -11.73 3.25
C LEU A 91 -7.51 -11.61 3.92
N ILE A 92 -8.36 -12.61 3.65
CA ILE A 92 -9.65 -12.81 4.31
C ILE A 92 -9.57 -14.11 5.09
N TYR A 93 -9.84 -14.04 6.39
CA TYR A 93 -9.85 -15.19 7.27
C TYR A 93 -11.23 -15.87 7.26
N ALA A 94 -11.28 -17.16 7.61
CA ALA A 94 -12.54 -17.92 7.64
C ALA A 94 -13.61 -17.27 8.55
N SER A 95 -13.19 -16.60 9.63
CA SER A 95 -14.05 -15.81 10.51
C SER A 95 -14.80 -14.68 9.78
N ASP A 96 -14.22 -14.15 8.71
CA ASP A 96 -14.83 -13.08 7.91
C ASP A 96 -15.90 -13.60 6.93
N GLN A 97 -15.90 -14.91 6.64
CA GLN A 97 -16.80 -15.52 5.65
C GLN A 97 -18.02 -16.18 6.28
N LEU A 98 -17.96 -16.53 7.57
CA LEU A 98 -19.05 -17.16 8.32
C LEU A 98 -20.06 -16.10 8.80
N GLY A 99 -20.81 -15.51 7.88
CA GLY A 99 -22.05 -14.77 8.18
C GLY A 99 -21.96 -13.24 8.27
N ASP A 100 -20.78 -12.63 8.15
CA ASP A 100 -20.63 -11.17 8.23
C ASP A 100 -20.67 -10.48 6.86
N SER A 101 -21.85 -10.47 6.24
CA SER A 101 -22.07 -9.75 4.97
C SER A 101 -21.74 -8.25 5.08
N GLU A 102 -21.87 -7.69 6.28
CA GLU A 102 -21.58 -6.28 6.56
C GLU A 102 -20.07 -6.03 6.68
N GLY A 103 -19.33 -6.91 7.35
CA GLY A 103 -17.87 -6.90 7.40
C GLY A 103 -17.26 -7.03 6.01
N MET A 104 -17.80 -7.91 5.17
CA MET A 104 -17.34 -8.06 3.78
C MET A 104 -17.56 -6.78 2.96
N LYS A 105 -18.71 -6.12 3.10
CA LYS A 105 -18.99 -4.82 2.48
C LYS A 105 -18.02 -3.73 2.97
N LYS A 106 -17.72 -3.69 4.27
CA LYS A 106 -16.75 -2.74 4.84
C LYS A 106 -15.34 -2.96 4.28
N LYS A 107 -14.90 -4.21 4.18
CA LYS A 107 -13.59 -4.55 3.57
C LYS A 107 -13.54 -4.16 2.09
N THR A 108 -14.60 -4.47 1.34
CA THR A 108 -14.75 -4.07 -0.06
C THR A 108 -14.66 -2.56 -0.24
N THR A 109 -15.37 -1.81 0.61
CA THR A 109 -15.35 -0.34 0.58
C THR A 109 -13.96 0.21 0.93
N ARG A 110 -13.27 -0.39 1.91
CA ARG A 110 -11.92 -0.01 2.30
C ARG A 110 -10.92 -0.20 1.15
N ILE A 111 -10.93 -1.35 0.48
CA ILE A 111 -10.01 -1.59 -0.64
C ILE A 111 -10.32 -0.70 -1.84
N GLN A 112 -11.59 -0.45 -2.15
CA GLN A 112 -11.95 0.51 -3.21
C GLN A 112 -11.44 1.92 -2.90
N ARG A 113 -11.56 2.36 -1.64
CA ARG A 113 -11.03 3.66 -1.21
C ARG A 113 -9.51 3.72 -1.33
N GLU A 114 -8.81 2.66 -0.93
CA GLU A 114 -7.35 2.56 -1.05
C GLU A 114 -6.91 2.64 -2.50
N ILE A 115 -7.50 1.82 -3.39
CA ILE A 115 -7.19 1.82 -4.82
C ILE A 115 -7.45 3.20 -5.44
N ARG A 116 -8.62 3.82 -5.15
CA ARG A 116 -8.95 5.15 -5.68
C ARG A 116 -8.00 6.24 -5.18
N THR A 117 -7.62 6.18 -3.91
CA THR A 117 -6.67 7.13 -3.33
C THR A 117 -5.30 6.99 -3.99
N CYS A 118 -4.80 5.75 -4.10
CA CYS A 118 -3.50 5.47 -4.69
C CYS A 118 -3.46 5.72 -6.21
N ALA A 119 -4.53 5.44 -6.94
CA ALA A 119 -4.60 5.64 -8.40
C ALA A 119 -4.59 7.12 -8.83
N ARG A 120 -4.82 8.04 -7.89
CA ARG A 120 -4.70 9.48 -8.11
C ARG A 120 -3.29 10.01 -7.87
N LEU A 121 -2.40 9.21 -7.28
CA LEU A 121 -1.05 9.66 -6.94
C LEU A 121 -0.14 9.42 -8.14
N GLU A 122 0.47 10.50 -8.62
CA GLU A 122 1.39 10.48 -9.74
C GLU A 122 2.67 11.20 -9.34
N HIS A 123 3.69 10.42 -8.96
CA HIS A 123 4.98 10.95 -8.54
C HIS A 123 6.08 9.91 -8.76
N ARG A 124 7.28 10.34 -9.18
CA ARG A 124 8.41 9.45 -9.50
C ARG A 124 8.87 8.56 -8.35
N ASN A 125 8.65 8.98 -7.10
CA ASN A 125 9.00 8.23 -5.88
C ASN A 125 7.78 7.57 -5.22
N ILE A 126 6.67 7.39 -5.94
CA ILE A 126 5.50 6.64 -5.49
C ILE A 126 5.21 5.56 -6.52
N LEU A 127 5.02 4.33 -6.06
CA LEU A 127 4.69 3.22 -6.95
C LEU A 127 3.27 3.43 -7.52
N PRO A 128 3.09 3.52 -8.85
CA PRO A 128 1.79 3.79 -9.43
C PRO A 128 0.87 2.57 -9.34
N VAL A 129 -0.44 2.84 -9.25
CA VAL A 129 -1.48 1.81 -9.39
C VAL A 129 -1.93 1.76 -10.85
N LEU A 130 -1.77 0.60 -11.48
CA LEU A 130 -2.16 0.36 -12.88
C LEU A 130 -3.65 0.06 -13.01
N GLY A 131 -4.24 -0.52 -11.97
CA GLY A 131 -5.64 -0.92 -11.95
C GLY A 131 -5.93 -1.92 -10.84
N TYR A 132 -6.98 -2.72 -11.04
CA TYR A 132 -7.38 -3.78 -10.13
C TYR A 132 -7.72 -5.07 -10.89
N THR A 133 -7.73 -6.18 -10.17
CA THR A 133 -8.07 -7.51 -10.72
C THR A 133 -8.86 -8.33 -9.72
N TYR A 134 -9.64 -9.30 -10.20
CA TYR A 134 -10.22 -10.37 -9.40
C TYR A 134 -9.42 -11.68 -9.57
N GLY A 135 -9.79 -12.75 -8.85
CA GLY A 135 -9.17 -14.07 -8.97
C GLY A 135 -7.97 -14.33 -8.03
N PHE A 136 -7.74 -13.43 -7.07
CA PHE A 136 -6.70 -13.54 -6.04
C PHE A 136 -7.29 -13.65 -4.63
N GLY A 137 -8.57 -13.99 -4.53
CA GLY A 137 -9.34 -14.01 -3.29
C GLY A 137 -10.78 -13.52 -3.52
N PRO A 138 -11.57 -13.36 -2.44
CA PRO A 138 -12.96 -12.90 -2.51
C PRO A 138 -13.11 -11.40 -2.82
N LEU A 139 -12.04 -10.61 -2.67
CA LEU A 139 -12.03 -9.17 -2.98
C LEU A 139 -11.22 -8.88 -4.24
N MET A 140 -11.42 -7.67 -4.79
CA MET A 140 -10.50 -7.12 -5.77
C MET A 140 -9.08 -6.98 -5.17
N ALA A 141 -8.08 -7.09 -6.01
CA ALA A 141 -6.66 -6.92 -5.68
C ALA A 141 -6.08 -5.75 -6.47
N ILE A 142 -5.04 -5.10 -5.92
CA ILE A 142 -4.39 -3.94 -6.52
C ILE A 142 -3.30 -4.42 -7.49
N VAL A 143 -3.24 -3.84 -8.69
CA VAL A 143 -2.19 -4.12 -9.67
C VAL A 143 -1.22 -2.93 -9.75
N CYS A 144 0.07 -3.20 -9.62
CA CYS A 144 1.15 -2.21 -9.71
C CYS A 144 2.35 -2.78 -10.48
N PRO A 145 3.29 -1.95 -10.99
CA PRO A 145 4.51 -2.46 -11.62
C PRO A 145 5.30 -3.36 -10.67
N TRP A 146 5.92 -4.39 -11.21
CA TRP A 146 6.82 -5.24 -10.43
C TRP A 146 8.12 -4.49 -10.10
N ALA A 147 8.51 -4.50 -8.82
CA ALA A 147 9.76 -3.89 -8.35
C ALA A 147 10.86 -4.94 -8.29
N GLU A 148 11.73 -5.00 -9.30
CA GLU A 148 12.77 -6.05 -9.44
C GLU A 148 13.73 -6.15 -8.25
N ASN A 149 13.96 -5.02 -7.56
CA ASN A 149 14.87 -4.95 -6.43
C ASN A 149 14.22 -5.33 -5.08
N GLY A 150 12.93 -5.72 -5.08
CA GLY A 150 12.20 -6.03 -3.85
C GLY A 150 11.89 -4.81 -2.99
N ASN A 151 11.50 -5.05 -1.73
CA ASN A 151 11.33 -4.00 -0.72
C ASN A 151 12.68 -3.43 -0.28
N LEU A 152 12.66 -2.35 0.49
CA LEU A 152 13.88 -1.65 0.85
C LEU A 152 14.74 -2.49 1.81
N THR A 153 14.15 -3.24 2.74
CA THR A 153 14.88 -4.12 3.66
C THR A 153 15.65 -5.18 2.89
N THR A 154 14.98 -5.94 2.02
CA THR A 154 15.65 -6.97 1.20
C THR A 154 16.67 -6.37 0.25
N TYR A 155 16.42 -5.17 -0.29
CA TYR A 155 17.40 -4.45 -1.09
C TYR A 155 18.65 -4.11 -0.27
N LEU A 156 18.49 -3.57 0.93
CA LEU A 156 19.61 -3.18 1.80
C LEU A 156 20.39 -4.40 2.30
N GLU A 157 19.71 -5.48 2.67
CA GLU A 157 20.33 -6.76 3.06
C GLU A 157 21.22 -7.32 1.95
N ARG A 158 20.77 -7.23 0.69
CA ARG A 158 21.55 -7.69 -0.48
C ARG A 158 22.76 -6.84 -0.80
N GLN A 159 22.74 -5.55 -0.44
CA GLN A 159 23.83 -4.60 -0.76
C GLN A 159 24.94 -4.58 0.31
N ASP A 160 24.72 -5.20 1.47
CA ASP A 160 25.66 -5.30 2.60
C ASP A 160 26.23 -3.92 3.06
N ILE A 161 27.25 -3.91 3.92
CA ILE A 161 27.97 -2.73 4.43
C ILE A 161 28.53 -1.83 3.31
N THR A 162 28.64 -2.35 2.08
CA THR A 162 29.26 -1.68 0.92
C THR A 162 28.41 -0.59 0.27
N LEU A 163 27.13 -0.43 0.64
CA LEU A 163 26.30 0.62 0.08
C LEU A 163 26.85 2.00 0.47
N ALA A 164 27.44 2.69 -0.52
CA ALA A 164 28.07 3.99 -0.35
C ALA A 164 27.13 4.98 0.36
N VAL A 165 27.67 5.79 1.28
CA VAL A 165 26.92 6.79 2.04
C VAL A 165 26.08 7.70 1.13
N VAL A 166 26.65 8.11 0.00
CA VAL A 166 25.96 8.91 -1.04
C VAL A 166 24.67 8.22 -1.51
N ARG A 167 24.71 6.90 -1.71
CA ARG A 167 23.54 6.13 -2.16
C ARG A 167 22.46 6.04 -1.08
N ARG A 168 22.85 5.92 0.19
CA ARG A 168 21.90 5.96 1.32
C ARG A 168 21.19 7.31 1.41
N PHE A 169 21.91 8.41 1.26
CA PHE A 169 21.32 9.75 1.23
C PHE A 169 20.37 9.95 0.03
N GLN A 170 20.69 9.37 -1.13
CA GLN A 170 19.78 9.39 -2.28
C GLN A 170 18.47 8.65 -1.97
N ILE A 171 18.54 7.45 -1.39
CA ILE A 171 17.35 6.69 -0.98
C ILE A 171 16.50 7.50 0.02
N LEU A 172 17.13 8.10 1.04
CA LEU A 172 16.41 8.96 2.00
C LEU A 172 15.78 10.18 1.33
N THR A 173 16.45 10.78 0.35
CA THR A 173 15.92 11.91 -0.41
C THR A 173 14.71 11.48 -1.24
N ASP A 174 14.79 10.34 -1.91
CA ASP A 174 13.69 9.78 -2.69
C ASP A 174 12.47 9.47 -1.80
N ILE A 175 12.68 8.86 -0.64
CA ILE A 175 11.62 8.56 0.34
C ILE A 175 10.97 9.84 0.84
N THR A 176 11.76 10.82 1.28
CA THR A 176 11.22 12.07 1.84
C THR A 176 10.50 12.91 0.79
N THR A 177 10.95 12.90 -0.46
CA THR A 177 10.26 13.54 -1.59
C THR A 177 8.91 12.87 -1.85
N GLY A 178 8.86 11.54 -1.86
CA GLY A 178 7.60 10.79 -1.98
C GLY A 178 6.62 11.07 -0.84
N LEU A 179 7.10 11.11 0.41
CA LEU A 179 6.28 11.43 1.58
C LEU A 179 5.76 12.87 1.55
N GLN A 180 6.60 13.83 1.15
CA GLN A 180 6.19 15.22 0.98
C GLN A 180 5.03 15.31 -0.02
N TYR A 181 5.14 14.63 -1.18
CA TYR A 181 4.07 14.58 -2.17
C TYR A 181 2.78 13.99 -1.59
N LEU A 182 2.87 12.88 -0.83
CA LEU A 182 1.71 12.28 -0.17
C LEU A 182 1.02 13.30 0.76
N HIS A 183 1.78 13.99 1.60
CA HIS A 183 1.25 14.95 2.56
C HIS A 183 0.61 16.17 1.88
N VAL A 184 1.21 16.69 0.80
CA VAL A 184 0.59 17.76 -0.02
C VAL A 184 -0.76 17.33 -0.59
N ASN A 185 -0.93 16.03 -0.88
CA ASN A 185 -2.17 15.45 -1.36
C ASN A 185 -3.11 14.95 -0.24
N ASN A 186 -2.87 15.34 1.01
CA ASN A 186 -3.64 14.91 2.20
C ASN A 186 -3.70 13.38 2.37
N VAL A 187 -2.64 12.67 1.99
CA VAL A 187 -2.49 11.23 2.18
C VAL A 187 -1.40 10.97 3.23
N ILE A 188 -1.75 10.22 4.28
CA ILE A 188 -0.81 9.73 5.27
C ILE A 188 -0.43 8.29 4.89
N HIS A 189 0.87 7.97 4.88
CA HIS A 189 1.32 6.61 4.51
C HIS A 189 0.75 5.54 5.46
N GLY A 190 0.68 5.83 6.76
CA GLY A 190 0.05 4.99 7.78
C GLY A 190 0.89 3.81 8.25
N ASP A 191 1.83 3.33 7.44
CA ASP A 191 2.72 2.23 7.79
C ASP A 191 4.04 2.31 7.01
N LEU A 192 4.88 3.30 7.33
CA LEU A 192 6.16 3.48 6.62
C LEU A 192 7.18 2.48 7.15
N THR A 193 7.41 1.43 6.39
CA THR A 193 8.43 0.41 6.63
C THR A 193 9.34 0.27 5.41
N GLY A 194 10.49 -0.36 5.61
CA GLY A 194 11.42 -0.71 4.55
C GLY A 194 11.39 -2.21 4.34
#